data_AF-A0A940MLW7-F1
#
_entry.id   AF-A0A940MLW7-F1
#
_cell.length_a   1.000
_cell.length_b   1.000
_cell.length_c   1.000
_cell.angle_alpha   90.00
_cell.angle_beta   90.00
_cell.angle_gamma   90.00
#
_symmetry.space_group_name_H-M   'P 1'
#
loop_
_entity.id
_entity.type
_entity.pdbx_description
1 polymer ?
#
loop_
_entity_poly.entity_id
_entity_poly.type
_entity_poly.pdbx_seq_one_letter_code
_entity_poly.pdbx_strand_id
1 'polypeptide(L)'
;ARRMAWLLGERPGQRVGFTVRGERAVSPSTVVEVVTTGVLLQRLQRDQELAGVDVVILDECHERHLDADTAAAFLLDLRAALRPELRLVAASATTDAAGWSALLGGAPVVTARGVTHPVDVVWAPPARPVRPPHGTRVDPALLTHVASVVRRALAERPGDVLVFLPGVGEIERVAGQLGGTADLGAEVLRVHGRAPAAVQDAVLAGPSGGRRVVLATAVAESSLTVPGVRVVVDAGLAREPRTDHARGLGALATVRVSRAGAEQRAGRAGREAPGAVYRCWTEADHGRLARFPAPEIRVADLTAFALQAACWGDPDASGLALLDPPPAGALTAAREVLAAIGATEPGGGGARGRGGRRSRRPNSW
;
A
#
# COMPACT_ATOMS: atom_id res chain seq x y z
N ALA A 1 -13.09 -1.90 7.68
CA ALA A 1 -14.31 -2.60 8.16
C ALA A 1 -14.44 -2.64 9.70
N ARG A 2 -13.53 -3.28 10.45
CA ARG A 2 -13.68 -3.43 11.91
C ARG A 2 -13.90 -2.12 12.66
N ARG A 3 -13.07 -1.11 12.38
CA ARG A 3 -13.22 0.23 12.96
C ARG A 3 -14.54 0.91 12.60
N MET A 4 -14.99 0.76 11.35
CA MET A 4 -16.26 1.32 10.88
C MET A 4 -17.46 0.65 11.57
N ALA A 5 -17.43 -0.69 11.74
CA ALA A 5 -18.45 -1.40 12.50
C ALA A 5 -18.45 -0.97 13.97
N TRP A 6 -17.27 -0.82 14.58
CA TRP A 6 -17.12 -0.32 15.95
C TRP A 6 -17.72 1.09 16.14
N LEU A 7 -17.52 2.01 15.18
CA LEU A 7 -18.12 3.35 15.22
C LEU A 7 -19.66 3.31 15.21
N LEU A 8 -20.25 2.23 14.70
CA LEU A 8 -21.70 2.00 14.68
C LEU A 8 -22.19 1.18 15.88
N GLY A 9 -21.30 0.75 16.79
CA GLY A 9 -21.64 -0.18 17.87
C GLY A 9 -21.91 -1.61 17.38
N GLU A 10 -21.44 -1.97 16.19
CA GLU A 10 -21.74 -3.24 15.52
C GLU A 10 -20.52 -4.16 15.42
N ARG A 11 -20.78 -5.44 15.12
CA ARG A 11 -19.76 -6.40 14.71
C ARG A 11 -19.60 -6.39 13.18
N PRO A 12 -18.39 -6.65 12.65
CA PRO A 12 -18.20 -6.85 11.22
C PRO A 12 -19.13 -7.92 10.67
N GLY A 13 -19.67 -7.70 9.47
CA GLY A 13 -20.63 -8.60 8.81
C GLY A 13 -22.09 -8.22 9.01
N GLN A 14 -22.39 -7.23 9.85
CA GLN A 14 -23.69 -6.55 9.91
C GLN A 14 -23.76 -5.48 8.80
N ARG A 15 -24.05 -4.20 9.11
CA ARG A 15 -24.11 -3.14 8.08
C ARG A 15 -22.77 -2.88 7.42
N VAL A 16 -21.67 -3.10 8.14
CA VAL A 16 -20.32 -3.01 7.59
C VAL A 16 -19.68 -4.39 7.56
N GLY A 17 -19.39 -4.87 6.36
CA GLY A 17 -18.74 -6.15 6.11
C GLY A 17 -17.36 -5.99 5.46
N PHE A 18 -16.70 -7.12 5.22
CA PHE A 18 -15.52 -7.17 4.39
C PHE A 18 -15.37 -8.50 3.66
N THR A 19 -14.67 -8.46 2.54
CA THR A 19 -14.16 -9.65 1.86
C THR A 19 -12.69 -9.45 1.52
N VAL A 20 -11.85 -10.33 2.06
CA VAL A 20 -10.43 -10.44 1.72
C VAL A 20 -10.14 -11.87 1.29
N ARG A 21 -8.90 -12.15 0.88
CA ARG A 21 -8.54 -13.50 0.47
C ARG A 21 -8.67 -14.48 1.65
N GLY A 22 -9.58 -15.45 1.51
CA GLY A 22 -9.77 -16.53 2.49
C GLY A 22 -10.65 -16.18 3.69
N GLU A 23 -11.11 -14.93 3.80
CA GLU A 23 -11.98 -14.50 4.90
C GLU A 23 -13.08 -13.57 4.36
N ARG A 24 -14.32 -13.84 4.74
CA ARG A 24 -15.49 -13.07 4.34
C ARG A 24 -16.45 -12.94 5.52
N ALA A 25 -16.81 -11.71 5.83
CA ALA A 25 -17.80 -11.37 6.85
C ALA A 25 -18.79 -10.37 6.25
N VAL A 26 -19.86 -10.88 5.65
CA VAL A 26 -20.97 -10.12 5.08
C VAL A 26 -22.29 -10.85 5.31
N SER A 27 -23.40 -10.12 5.29
CA SER A 27 -24.75 -10.66 5.41
C SER A 27 -25.72 -9.91 4.48
N PRO A 28 -26.99 -10.33 4.36
CA PRO A 28 -28.01 -9.57 3.63
C PRO A 28 -28.24 -8.15 4.17
N SER A 29 -27.78 -7.85 5.39
CA SER A 29 -27.85 -6.51 6.00
C SER A 29 -26.64 -5.62 5.68
N THR A 30 -25.62 -6.16 5.01
CA THR A 30 -24.40 -5.40 4.68
C THR A 30 -24.68 -4.34 3.63
N VAL A 31 -24.39 -3.10 3.98
CA VAL A 31 -24.55 -1.91 3.13
C VAL A 31 -23.20 -1.42 2.62
N VAL A 32 -22.16 -1.50 3.46
CA VAL A 32 -20.79 -1.14 3.08
C VAL A 32 -19.91 -2.37 3.18
N GLU A 33 -19.31 -2.77 2.07
CA GLU A 33 -18.37 -3.86 2.03
C GLU A 33 -16.97 -3.36 1.72
N VAL A 34 -16.03 -3.55 2.65
CA VAL A 34 -14.62 -3.26 2.41
C VAL A 34 -13.97 -4.46 1.75
N VAL A 35 -13.42 -4.28 0.56
CA VAL A 35 -12.75 -5.36 -0.19
C VAL A 35 -11.34 -4.96 -0.55
N THR A 36 -10.45 -5.95 -0.71
CA THR A 36 -9.17 -5.69 -1.37
C THR A 36 -9.39 -5.50 -2.86
N THR A 37 -8.50 -4.76 -3.51
CA THR A 37 -8.59 -4.46 -4.93
C THR A 37 -8.60 -5.72 -5.80
N GLY A 38 -7.80 -6.73 -5.45
CA GLY A 38 -7.84 -8.03 -6.14
C GLY A 38 -9.19 -8.75 -6.02
N VAL A 39 -9.93 -8.59 -4.91
CA VAL A 39 -11.31 -9.13 -4.78
C VAL A 39 -12.27 -8.35 -5.69
N LEU A 40 -12.13 -7.03 -5.78
CA LEU A 40 -12.92 -6.20 -6.68
C LEU A 40 -12.70 -6.57 -8.15
N LEU A 41 -11.44 -6.73 -8.58
CA LEU A 41 -11.11 -7.17 -9.94
C LEU A 41 -11.73 -8.54 -10.26
N GLN A 42 -11.66 -9.49 -9.32
CA GLN A 42 -12.29 -10.80 -9.52
C GLN A 42 -13.82 -10.72 -9.65
N ARG A 43 -14.47 -9.75 -8.98
CA ARG A 43 -15.91 -9.52 -9.13
C ARG A 43 -16.23 -8.96 -10.50
N LEU A 44 -15.52 -7.93 -10.93
CA LEU A 44 -15.69 -7.33 -12.26
C LEU A 44 -15.53 -8.37 -13.37
N GLN A 45 -14.55 -9.28 -13.27
CA GLN A 45 -14.37 -10.36 -14.26
C GLN A 45 -15.45 -11.44 -14.26
N ARG A 46 -16.23 -11.55 -13.19
CA ARG A 46 -17.31 -12.55 -13.06
C ARG A 46 -18.67 -11.95 -13.40
N ASP A 47 -18.88 -10.71 -12.98
CA ASP A 47 -20.08 -9.94 -13.17
C ASP A 47 -19.67 -8.55 -13.67
N GLN A 48 -19.76 -8.38 -14.99
CA GLN A 48 -19.43 -7.12 -15.66
C GLN A 48 -20.52 -6.06 -15.51
N GLU A 49 -21.65 -6.35 -14.85
CA GLU A 49 -22.68 -5.35 -14.54
C GLU A 49 -22.52 -4.80 -13.12
N LEU A 50 -21.78 -5.51 -12.25
CA LEU A 50 -21.62 -5.22 -10.83
C LEU A 50 -22.99 -4.93 -10.17
N ALA A 51 -23.93 -5.87 -10.33
CA ALA A 51 -25.33 -5.68 -9.95
C ALA A 51 -25.48 -5.44 -8.44
N GLY A 52 -26.39 -4.53 -8.07
CA GLY A 52 -26.64 -4.18 -6.66
C GLY A 52 -25.59 -3.27 -6.02
N VAL A 53 -24.63 -2.75 -6.78
CA VAL A 53 -23.67 -1.73 -6.32
C VAL A 53 -23.99 -0.37 -6.93
N ASP A 54 -24.18 0.64 -6.08
CA ASP A 54 -24.45 2.02 -6.50
C ASP A 54 -23.20 2.90 -6.54
N VAL A 55 -22.21 2.58 -5.70
CA VAL A 55 -21.00 3.38 -5.49
C VAL A 55 -19.79 2.48 -5.29
N VAL A 56 -18.69 2.79 -5.98
CA VAL A 56 -17.38 2.22 -5.68
C VAL A 56 -16.44 3.32 -5.21
N ILE A 57 -15.80 3.08 -4.06
CA ILE A 57 -14.76 3.94 -3.51
C ILE A 57 -13.42 3.23 -3.67
N LEU A 58 -12.54 3.78 -4.50
CA LEU A 58 -11.15 3.39 -4.61
C LEU A 58 -10.37 4.20 -3.57
N ASP A 59 -9.92 3.53 -2.52
CA ASP A 59 -9.15 4.16 -1.44
C ASP A 59 -7.64 4.08 -1.72
N GLU A 60 -6.87 4.96 -1.09
CA GLU A 60 -5.40 5.02 -1.20
C GLU A 60 -4.87 5.10 -2.65
N CYS A 61 -5.61 5.79 -3.53
CA CYS A 61 -5.29 5.94 -4.95
C CYS A 61 -3.90 6.56 -5.26
N HIS A 62 -3.23 7.14 -4.27
CA HIS A 62 -1.87 7.66 -4.41
C HIS A 62 -0.78 6.59 -4.33
N GLU A 63 -1.08 5.39 -3.84
CA GLU A 63 -0.13 4.28 -3.84
C GLU A 63 0.12 3.74 -5.25
N ARG A 64 -0.79 4.05 -6.20
CA ARG A 64 -0.67 3.68 -7.62
C ARG A 64 -0.36 2.19 -7.83
N HIS A 65 -1.02 1.36 -7.03
CA HIS A 65 -0.99 -0.09 -7.15
C HIS A 65 -1.62 -0.54 -8.46
N LEU A 66 -1.03 -1.56 -9.09
CA LEU A 66 -1.44 -2.02 -10.41
C LEU A 66 -2.88 -2.51 -10.41
N ASP A 67 -3.28 -3.25 -9.37
CA ASP A 67 -4.66 -3.72 -9.23
C ASP A 67 -5.65 -2.55 -9.12
N ALA A 68 -5.26 -1.43 -8.48
CA ALA A 68 -6.14 -0.27 -8.26
C ALA A 68 -6.33 0.53 -9.54
N ASP A 69 -5.24 0.77 -10.27
CA ASP A 69 -5.29 1.40 -11.58
C ASP A 69 -6.11 0.53 -12.58
N THR A 70 -5.95 -0.80 -12.52
CA THR A 70 -6.73 -1.74 -13.35
C THR A 70 -8.22 -1.72 -12.99
N ALA A 71 -8.55 -1.73 -11.69
CA ALA A 71 -9.93 -1.68 -11.23
C ALA A 71 -10.59 -0.36 -11.65
N ALA A 72 -9.88 0.77 -11.54
CA ALA A 72 -10.35 2.06 -12.01
C ALA A 72 -10.67 2.03 -13.51
N ALA A 73 -9.78 1.49 -14.34
CA ALA A 73 -9.98 1.39 -15.77
C ALA A 73 -11.23 0.56 -16.13
N PHE A 74 -11.40 -0.61 -15.51
CA PHE A 74 -12.58 -1.47 -15.73
C PHE A 74 -13.88 -0.83 -15.24
N LEU A 75 -13.85 -0.10 -14.12
CA LEU A 75 -15.02 0.62 -13.61
C LEU A 75 -15.42 1.78 -14.53
N LEU A 76 -14.45 2.48 -15.12
CA LEU A 76 -14.71 3.55 -16.08
C LEU A 76 -15.31 3.01 -17.38
N ASP A 77 -14.77 1.90 -17.88
CA ASP A 77 -15.31 1.20 -19.05
C ASP A 77 -16.74 0.68 -18.80
N LEU A 78 -16.97 0.01 -17.67
CA LEU A 78 -18.30 -0.41 -17.21
C LEU A 78 -19.28 0.77 -17.15
N ARG A 79 -18.87 1.89 -16.54
CA ARG A 79 -19.70 3.07 -16.42
C ARG A 79 -20.04 3.67 -17.79
N ALA A 80 -19.10 3.67 -18.72
CA ALA A 80 -19.31 4.18 -20.08
C ALA A 80 -20.23 3.28 -20.92
N ALA A 81 -20.10 1.95 -20.77
CA ALA A 81 -20.78 0.99 -21.63
C ALA A 81 -22.14 0.52 -21.10
N LEU A 82 -22.28 0.27 -19.80
CA LEU A 82 -23.43 -0.45 -19.24
C LEU A 82 -24.09 0.24 -18.03
N ARG A 83 -23.33 0.92 -17.17
CA ARG A 83 -23.82 1.47 -15.89
C ARG A 83 -23.51 2.96 -15.73
N PRO A 84 -24.07 3.87 -16.56
CA PRO A 84 -23.76 5.30 -16.50
C PRO A 84 -24.09 5.95 -15.15
N GLU A 85 -24.99 5.36 -14.37
CA GLU A 85 -25.39 5.78 -13.03
C GLU A 85 -24.45 5.32 -11.90
N LEU A 86 -23.51 4.40 -12.17
CA LEU A 86 -22.52 3.95 -11.19
C LEU A 86 -21.64 5.13 -10.76
N ARG A 87 -21.62 5.40 -9.46
CA ARG A 87 -20.80 6.49 -8.90
C ARG A 87 -19.43 5.98 -8.50
N LEU A 88 -18.40 6.74 -8.85
CA LEU A 88 -17.01 6.43 -8.53
C LEU A 88 -16.42 7.52 -7.65
N VAL A 89 -15.68 7.12 -6.63
CA VAL A 89 -14.92 8.02 -5.75
C VAL A 89 -13.48 7.52 -5.70
N ALA A 90 -12.53 8.37 -6.06
CA ALA A 90 -11.11 8.12 -5.80
C ALA A 90 -10.71 8.91 -4.54
N ALA A 91 -10.30 8.21 -3.50
CA ALA A 91 -9.82 8.79 -2.25
C ALA A 91 -8.29 8.72 -2.19
N SER A 92 -7.68 9.83 -1.78
CA SER A 92 -6.22 9.96 -1.69
C SER A 92 -5.84 10.79 -0.47
N ALA A 93 -4.77 10.39 0.22
CA ALA A 93 -4.15 11.16 1.29
C ALA A 93 -3.13 12.20 0.78
N THR A 94 -2.87 12.29 -0.52
CA THR A 94 -1.99 13.30 -1.13
C THR A 94 -2.81 14.40 -1.81
N THR A 95 -2.21 15.58 -1.95
CA THR A 95 -2.85 16.72 -2.63
C THR A 95 -2.86 16.60 -4.16
N ASP A 96 -2.24 15.56 -4.72
CA ASP A 96 -2.16 15.36 -6.16
C ASP A 96 -3.40 14.64 -6.70
N ALA A 97 -4.49 15.39 -6.83
CA ALA A 97 -5.78 14.91 -7.31
C ALA A 97 -6.02 15.18 -8.80
N ALA A 98 -5.12 15.93 -9.47
CA ALA A 98 -5.35 16.41 -10.83
C ALA A 98 -5.44 15.26 -11.85
N GLY A 99 -4.53 14.29 -11.76
CA GLY A 99 -4.55 13.11 -12.64
C GLY A 99 -5.85 12.31 -12.49
N TRP A 100 -6.26 12.04 -11.25
CA TRP A 100 -7.50 11.32 -10.96
C TRP A 100 -8.75 12.09 -11.38
N SER A 101 -8.79 13.41 -11.18
CA SER A 101 -9.89 14.26 -11.66
C SER A 101 -10.02 14.19 -13.18
N ALA A 102 -8.91 14.32 -13.90
CA ALA A 102 -8.89 14.21 -15.37
C ALA A 102 -9.33 12.82 -15.84
N LEU A 103 -8.82 11.75 -15.24
CA LEU A 103 -9.20 10.36 -15.55
C LEU A 103 -10.71 10.12 -15.35
N LEU A 104 -11.28 10.70 -14.30
CA LEU A 104 -12.71 10.61 -13.97
C LEU A 104 -13.59 11.61 -14.76
N GLY A 105 -13.06 12.21 -15.83
CA GLY A 105 -13.81 13.12 -16.70
C GLY A 105 -13.99 14.53 -16.14
N GLY A 106 -12.98 15.06 -15.44
CA GLY A 106 -13.03 16.37 -14.80
C GLY A 106 -13.83 16.36 -13.49
N ALA A 107 -13.80 15.25 -12.76
CA ALA A 107 -14.57 15.10 -11.53
C ALA A 107 -14.18 16.14 -10.46
N PRO A 108 -15.14 16.65 -9.66
CA PRO A 108 -14.86 17.64 -8.64
C PRO A 108 -13.93 17.10 -7.55
N VAL A 109 -12.93 17.88 -7.17
CA VAL A 109 -11.99 17.53 -6.10
C VAL A 109 -12.49 18.11 -4.78
N VAL A 110 -12.79 17.23 -3.82
CA VAL A 110 -13.17 17.63 -2.46
C VAL A 110 -11.94 17.45 -1.56
N THR A 111 -11.46 18.55 -0.98
CA THR A 111 -10.31 18.51 -0.06
C THR A 111 -10.78 18.58 1.39
N ALA A 112 -10.49 17.53 2.16
CA ALA A 112 -10.64 17.54 3.61
C ALA A 112 -9.33 18.00 4.27
N ARG A 113 -9.42 18.96 5.20
CA ARG A 113 -8.27 19.39 6.02
C ARG A 113 -8.36 18.71 7.38
N GLY A 114 -7.47 17.76 7.65
CA GLY A 114 -7.28 17.23 9.00
C GLY A 114 -6.57 18.26 9.89
N VAL A 115 -6.79 18.18 11.20
CA VAL A 115 -5.92 18.88 12.16
C VAL A 115 -4.59 18.13 12.17
N THR A 116 -3.53 18.81 11.73
CA THR A 116 -2.17 18.31 11.84
C THR A 116 -1.36 19.28 12.67
N HIS A 117 -0.60 18.73 13.62
CA HIS A 117 0.30 19.50 14.45
C HIS A 117 1.69 19.58 13.80
N PRO A 118 2.50 20.60 14.12
CA PRO A 118 3.87 20.71 13.63
C PRO A 118 4.71 19.47 13.93
N VAL A 119 5.57 19.07 13.00
CA VAL A 119 6.51 17.95 13.15
C VAL A 119 7.93 18.46 12.92
N ASP A 120 8.76 18.42 13.97
CA ASP A 120 10.18 18.76 13.90
C ASP A 120 10.94 17.71 13.07
N VAL A 121 11.73 18.14 12.10
CA VAL A 121 12.56 17.22 11.30
C VAL A 121 13.98 17.15 11.89
N VAL A 122 14.40 15.95 12.28
CA VAL A 122 15.76 15.66 12.73
C VAL A 122 16.46 14.78 11.69
N TRP A 123 17.49 15.32 11.04
CA TRP A 123 18.35 14.57 10.13
C TRP A 123 19.37 13.77 10.94
N ALA A 124 19.28 12.44 10.86
CA ALA A 124 20.13 11.52 11.62
C ALA A 124 20.77 10.49 10.67
N PRO A 125 21.66 10.89 9.74
CA PRO A 125 22.30 9.94 8.84
C PRO A 125 23.25 8.99 9.60
N PRO A 126 23.48 7.76 9.10
CA PRO A 126 24.51 6.88 9.61
C PRO A 126 25.90 7.55 9.54
N ALA A 127 26.70 7.41 10.60
CA ALA A 127 28.05 8.00 10.66
C ALA A 127 29.03 7.36 9.66
N ARG A 128 28.75 6.13 9.23
CA ARG A 128 29.52 5.42 8.19
C ARG A 128 28.65 5.21 6.96
N PRO A 129 29.23 5.26 5.74
CA PRO A 129 28.50 4.94 4.53
C PRO A 129 27.84 3.56 4.63
N VAL A 130 26.53 3.51 4.33
CA VAL A 130 25.76 2.27 4.21
C VAL A 130 25.68 1.88 2.74
N ARG A 131 25.76 0.58 2.44
CA ARG A 131 25.59 0.14 1.05
C ARG A 131 24.15 0.43 0.60
N PRO A 132 23.96 0.85 -0.66
CA PRO A 132 22.63 0.94 -1.24
C PRO A 132 21.88 -0.39 -1.13
N PRO A 133 20.54 -0.36 -1.04
CA PRO A 133 19.75 -1.58 -1.13
C PRO A 133 19.98 -2.30 -2.47
N HIS A 134 20.03 -3.63 -2.43
CA HIS A 134 20.11 -4.47 -3.62
C HIS A 134 19.13 -5.63 -3.51
N GLY A 135 18.16 -5.70 -4.43
CA GLY A 135 17.03 -6.62 -4.31
C GLY A 135 16.33 -6.42 -2.97
N THR A 136 16.13 -7.48 -2.21
CA THR A 136 15.51 -7.43 -0.87
C THR A 136 16.48 -7.12 0.28
N ARG A 137 17.79 -7.02 0.02
CA ARG A 137 18.81 -6.92 1.05
C ARG A 137 18.97 -5.48 1.55
N VAL A 138 18.92 -5.33 2.87
CA VAL A 138 19.28 -4.09 3.59
C VAL A 138 20.62 -4.26 4.28
N ASP A 139 21.46 -3.22 4.27
CA ASP A 139 22.74 -3.25 4.98
C ASP A 139 22.50 -3.35 6.50
N PRO A 140 23.06 -4.35 7.20
CA PRO A 140 22.95 -4.45 8.65
C PRO A 140 23.43 -3.20 9.40
N ALA A 141 24.37 -2.43 8.84
CA ALA A 141 24.83 -1.18 9.44
C ALA A 141 23.70 -0.14 9.54
N LEU A 142 22.80 -0.09 8.55
CA LEU A 142 21.63 0.79 8.60
C LEU A 142 20.67 0.37 9.72
N LEU A 143 20.44 -0.93 9.89
CA LEU A 143 19.52 -1.43 10.91
C LEU A 143 20.05 -1.17 12.33
N THR A 144 21.35 -1.36 12.54
CA THR A 144 22.02 -0.98 13.79
C THR A 144 21.91 0.52 14.06
N HIS A 145 22.07 1.34 13.02
CA HIS A 145 21.88 2.78 13.12
C HIS A 145 20.44 3.15 13.48
N VAL A 146 19.44 2.55 12.83
CA VAL A 146 18.02 2.76 13.17
C VAL A 146 17.75 2.42 14.63
N ALA A 147 18.24 1.28 15.13
CA ALA A 147 18.08 0.91 16.54
C ALA A 147 18.75 1.93 17.50
N SER A 148 19.90 2.50 17.13
CA SER A 148 20.53 3.60 17.87
C SER A 148 19.66 4.87 17.86
N VAL A 149 19.11 5.25 16.71
CA VAL A 149 18.23 6.43 16.56
C VAL A 149 16.94 6.25 17.35
N VAL A 150 16.37 5.04 17.43
CA VAL A 150 15.20 4.75 18.28
C VAL A 150 15.50 5.01 19.75
N ARG A 151 16.64 4.53 20.28
CA ARG A 151 17.02 4.81 21.68
C ARG A 151 17.23 6.31 21.93
N ARG A 152 17.88 6.99 20.98
CA ARG A 152 18.05 8.44 21.02
C ARG A 152 16.71 9.17 21.05
N ALA A 153 15.77 8.80 20.17
CA ALA A 153 14.43 9.37 20.10
C ALA A 153 13.64 9.16 21.41
N LEU A 154 13.77 7.98 22.04
CA LEU A 154 13.21 7.72 23.36
C LEU A 154 13.82 8.64 24.43
N ALA A 155 15.13 8.87 24.42
CA ALA A 155 15.78 9.75 25.39
C ALA A 155 15.43 11.25 25.20
N GLU A 156 15.31 11.70 23.94
CA GLU A 156 15.18 13.12 23.61
C GLU A 156 13.73 13.63 23.59
N ARG A 157 12.74 12.77 23.31
CA ARG A 157 11.37 13.19 23.01
C ARG A 157 10.34 12.36 23.78
N PRO A 158 9.20 12.93 24.21
CA PRO A 158 8.11 12.20 24.85
C PRO A 158 7.23 11.44 23.84
N GLY A 159 6.35 10.57 24.36
CA GLY A 159 5.34 9.84 23.57
C GLY A 159 5.86 8.59 22.86
N ASP A 160 5.00 7.87 22.17
CA ASP A 160 5.39 6.60 21.54
C ASP A 160 6.20 6.83 20.26
N VAL A 161 7.05 5.86 19.93
CA VAL A 161 7.91 5.89 18.75
C VAL A 161 7.37 4.92 17.69
N LEU A 162 7.10 5.43 16.50
CA LEU A 162 6.77 4.62 15.32
C LEU A 162 7.98 4.51 14.40
N VAL A 163 8.40 3.30 14.08
CA VAL A 163 9.60 3.03 13.28
C VAL A 163 9.22 2.42 11.95
N PHE A 164 9.61 3.05 10.85
CA PHE A 164 9.36 2.55 9.51
C PHE A 164 10.54 1.74 8.99
N LEU A 165 10.27 0.47 8.67
CA LEU A 165 11.22 -0.51 8.13
C LEU A 165 10.66 -1.16 6.86
N PRO A 166 11.51 -1.59 5.91
CA PRO A 166 11.02 -2.08 4.62
C PRO A 166 10.40 -3.48 4.69
N GLY A 167 10.69 -4.29 5.72
CA GLY A 167 10.26 -5.69 5.75
C GLY A 167 10.28 -6.32 7.15
N VAL A 168 9.70 -7.52 7.23
CA VAL A 168 9.61 -8.30 8.47
C VAL A 168 10.99 -8.71 8.98
N GLY A 169 11.91 -9.10 8.09
CA GLY A 169 13.27 -9.46 8.48
C GLY A 169 14.02 -8.29 9.12
N GLU A 170 13.82 -7.08 8.60
CA GLU A 170 14.37 -5.85 9.17
C GLU A 170 13.70 -5.50 10.52
N ILE A 171 12.38 -5.68 10.64
CA ILE A 171 11.65 -5.52 11.91
C ILE A 171 12.24 -6.44 12.99
N GLU A 172 12.37 -7.74 12.72
CA GLU A 172 12.90 -8.67 13.72
C GLU A 172 14.33 -8.36 14.12
N ARG A 173 15.16 -7.93 13.16
CA ARG A 173 16.56 -7.58 13.43
C ARG A 173 16.68 -6.33 14.30
N VAL A 174 15.89 -5.30 14.03
CA VAL A 174 15.85 -4.09 14.87
C VAL A 174 15.26 -4.40 16.24
N ALA A 175 14.18 -5.20 16.31
CA ALA A 175 13.57 -5.63 17.57
C ALA A 175 14.59 -6.37 18.45
N GLY A 176 15.32 -7.33 17.88
CA GLY A 176 16.36 -8.07 18.61
C GLY A 176 17.51 -7.19 19.09
N GLN A 177 17.84 -6.12 18.36
CA GLN A 177 18.83 -5.14 18.81
C GLN A 177 18.31 -4.24 19.93
N LEU A 178 17.03 -3.88 19.92
CA LEU A 178 16.43 -3.01 20.94
C LEU A 178 16.29 -3.68 22.31
N GLY A 179 16.22 -5.01 22.35
CA GLY A 179 16.12 -5.77 23.60
C GLY A 179 14.70 -5.82 24.16
N GLY A 180 14.59 -6.18 25.44
CA GLY A 180 13.30 -6.27 26.13
C GLY A 180 12.85 -4.94 26.75
N THR A 181 11.62 -4.91 27.28
CA THR A 181 11.05 -3.73 27.94
C THR A 181 11.91 -3.22 29.09
N ALA A 182 12.57 -4.12 29.84
CA ALA A 182 13.46 -3.75 30.93
C ALA A 182 14.72 -3.00 30.44
N ASP A 183 15.27 -3.38 29.29
CA ASP A 183 16.48 -2.77 28.73
C ASP A 183 16.17 -1.42 28.07
N LEU A 184 15.01 -1.32 27.42
CA LEU A 184 14.62 -0.16 26.61
C LEU A 184 13.81 0.87 27.40
N GLY A 185 13.16 0.46 28.49
CA GLY A 185 12.14 1.26 29.18
C GLY A 185 10.86 1.47 28.36
N ALA A 186 10.66 0.68 27.30
CA ALA A 186 9.52 0.77 26.39
C ALA A 186 9.14 -0.61 25.83
N GLU A 187 7.85 -0.83 25.62
CA GLU A 187 7.33 -2.06 25.01
C GLU A 187 7.57 -2.05 23.49
N VAL A 188 8.15 -3.13 22.95
CA VAL A 188 8.43 -3.25 21.51
C VAL A 188 7.34 -4.08 20.82
N LEU A 189 6.53 -3.41 20.01
CA LEU A 189 5.45 -3.99 19.22
C LEU A 189 5.85 -4.14 17.75
N ARG A 190 5.48 -5.26 17.12
CA ARG A 190 5.85 -5.58 15.72
C ARG A 190 4.61 -5.65 14.86
N VAL A 191 4.47 -4.73 13.91
CA VAL A 191 3.27 -4.60 13.07
C VAL A 191 3.63 -4.79 11.61
N HIS A 192 3.12 -5.85 11.01
CA HIS A 192 3.27 -6.14 9.59
C HIS A 192 2.01 -6.88 9.09
N GLY A 193 1.84 -7.02 7.78
CA GLY A 193 0.63 -7.61 7.17
C GLY A 193 0.33 -9.07 7.55
N ARG A 194 1.19 -9.74 8.33
CA ARG A 194 0.99 -11.10 8.86
C ARG A 194 0.89 -11.13 10.40
N ALA A 195 0.90 -9.97 11.05
CA ALA A 195 0.80 -9.88 12.50
C ALA A 195 -0.58 -10.40 12.97
N PRO A 196 -0.65 -11.20 14.06
CA PRO A 196 -1.92 -11.65 14.62
C PRO A 196 -2.84 -10.47 14.97
N ALA A 197 -4.15 -10.69 14.90
CA ALA A 197 -5.16 -9.66 15.20
C ALA A 197 -4.92 -9.00 16.58
N ALA A 198 -4.58 -9.80 17.59
CA ALA A 198 -4.29 -9.32 18.94
C ALA A 198 -3.15 -8.27 18.98
N VAL A 199 -2.15 -8.38 18.10
CA VAL A 199 -1.05 -7.40 18.02
C VAL A 199 -1.54 -6.09 17.44
N GLN A 200 -2.41 -6.14 16.43
CA GLN A 200 -3.03 -4.94 15.86
C GLN A 200 -3.95 -4.26 16.88
N ASP A 201 -4.72 -5.06 17.63
CA ASP A 201 -5.61 -4.57 18.67
C ASP A 201 -4.83 -3.92 19.82
N ALA A 202 -3.69 -4.49 20.24
CA ALA A 202 -2.82 -3.91 21.25
C ALA A 202 -2.22 -2.55 20.83
N VAL A 203 -1.84 -2.43 19.55
CA VAL A 203 -1.33 -1.16 18.99
C VAL A 203 -2.44 -0.10 19.01
N LEU A 204 -3.67 -0.48 18.66
CA LEU A 204 -4.85 0.37 18.61
C LEU A 204 -5.44 0.74 19.97
N ALA A 205 -5.28 -0.11 20.99
CA ALA A 205 -5.78 0.13 22.34
C ALA A 205 -5.15 1.37 23.01
N GLY A 206 -4.00 1.81 22.51
CA GLY A 206 -3.24 2.92 23.07
C GLY A 206 -2.34 2.48 24.24
N PRO A 207 -1.58 3.42 24.82
CA PRO A 207 -0.61 3.11 25.87
C PRO A 207 -1.30 2.72 27.19
N SER A 208 -0.83 1.63 27.81
CA SER A 208 -1.35 1.08 29.08
C SER A 208 -0.48 1.46 30.31
N GLY A 209 0.20 2.61 30.25
CA GLY A 209 1.00 3.15 31.37
C GLY A 209 2.51 3.22 31.13
N GLY A 210 3.00 2.75 29.97
CA GLY A 210 4.41 2.87 29.55
C GLY A 210 4.54 3.36 28.11
N ARG A 211 5.78 3.66 27.70
CA ARG A 211 6.09 4.03 26.30
C ARG A 211 6.14 2.80 25.42
N ARG A 212 5.78 2.97 24.14
CA ARG A 212 5.83 1.92 23.13
C ARG A 212 6.75 2.31 21.98
N VAL A 213 7.42 1.30 21.43
CA VAL A 213 8.12 1.35 20.16
C VAL A 213 7.40 0.42 19.20
N VAL A 214 6.74 0.99 18.20
CA VAL A 214 5.99 0.25 17.19
C VAL A 214 6.86 0.14 15.94
N LEU A 215 7.33 -1.07 15.63
CA LEU A 215 8.10 -1.37 14.43
C LEU A 215 7.15 -1.78 13.31
N ALA A 216 7.10 -1.03 12.21
CA ALA A 216 6.09 -1.15 11.17
C ALA A 216 6.67 -1.17 9.76
N THR A 217 6.00 -1.90 8.86
CA THR A 217 6.20 -1.76 7.40
C THR A 217 5.22 -0.75 6.80
N ALA A 218 5.45 -0.39 5.53
CA ALA A 218 4.52 0.42 4.73
C ALA A 218 3.08 -0.15 4.69
N VAL A 219 2.90 -1.47 4.84
CA VAL A 219 1.56 -2.09 4.90
C VAL A 219 0.77 -1.64 6.14
N ALA A 220 1.46 -1.22 7.20
CA ALA A 220 0.87 -0.59 8.38
C ALA A 220 0.90 0.95 8.32
N GLU A 221 1.47 1.54 7.25
CA GLU A 221 1.56 2.99 7.03
C GLU A 221 0.17 3.57 6.85
N SER A 222 -0.60 3.12 5.87
CA SER A 222 -1.83 3.78 5.44
C SER A 222 -3.02 3.46 6.35
N SER A 223 -3.09 2.22 6.85
CA SER A 223 -4.28 1.65 7.49
C SER A 223 -4.45 1.91 9.00
N LEU A 224 -3.47 2.49 9.69
CA LEU A 224 -3.50 2.59 11.16
C LEU A 224 -3.13 4.00 11.69
N THR A 225 -4.03 4.61 12.43
CA THR A 225 -3.66 5.64 13.43
C THR A 225 -3.23 4.88 14.67
N VAL A 226 -1.97 5.02 15.08
CA VAL A 226 -1.49 4.47 16.35
C VAL A 226 -1.61 5.57 17.41
N PRO A 227 -2.55 5.45 18.38
CA PRO A 227 -2.72 6.47 19.40
C PRO A 227 -1.45 6.65 20.22
N GLY A 228 -1.13 7.86 20.68
CA GLY A 228 0.04 8.13 21.53
C GLY A 228 1.37 8.29 20.79
N VAL A 229 1.43 8.05 19.47
CA VAL A 229 2.64 8.29 18.67
C VAL A 229 2.91 9.78 18.56
N ARG A 230 4.12 10.17 18.96
CA ARG A 230 4.63 11.55 18.88
C ARG A 230 5.99 11.65 18.19
N VAL A 231 6.63 10.50 17.96
CA VAL A 231 7.93 10.43 17.32
C VAL A 231 7.91 9.37 16.23
N VAL A 232 8.47 9.71 15.07
CA VAL A 232 8.70 8.77 13.97
C VAL A 232 10.19 8.59 13.77
N VAL A 233 10.64 7.36 13.54
CA VAL A 233 11.99 7.04 13.07
C VAL A 233 11.86 6.37 11.71
N ASP A 234 12.36 7.01 10.66
CA ASP A 234 12.23 6.50 9.28
C ASP A 234 13.58 6.01 8.77
N ALA A 235 13.64 4.74 8.37
CA ALA A 235 14.83 4.15 7.73
C ALA A 235 15.07 4.70 6.31
N GLY A 236 14.08 5.37 5.71
CA GLY A 236 14.17 5.96 4.37
C GLY A 236 14.10 4.90 3.27
N LEU A 237 13.55 3.73 3.57
CA LEU A 237 13.42 2.60 2.64
C LEU A 237 11.96 2.15 2.53
N ALA A 238 11.61 1.61 1.37
CA ALA A 238 10.34 0.96 1.08
C ALA A 238 10.58 -0.37 0.34
N ARG A 239 9.58 -1.24 0.34
CA ARG A 239 9.60 -2.54 -0.33
C ARG A 239 8.52 -2.55 -1.38
N GLU A 240 8.92 -2.58 -2.64
CA GLU A 240 8.03 -2.41 -3.79
C GLU A 240 8.14 -3.62 -4.73
N PRO A 241 7.05 -4.03 -5.40
CA PRO A 241 7.11 -4.97 -6.53
C PRO A 241 7.94 -4.37 -7.68
N ARG A 242 8.89 -5.14 -8.21
CA ARG A 242 9.68 -4.80 -9.40
C ARG A 242 9.97 -6.02 -10.26
N THR A 243 9.96 -5.83 -11.57
CA THR A 243 10.39 -6.85 -12.53
C THR A 243 11.90 -6.99 -12.52
N ASP A 244 12.38 -8.20 -12.29
CA ASP A 244 13.76 -8.56 -12.59
C ASP A 244 13.86 -8.91 -14.07
N HIS A 245 14.27 -7.95 -14.89
CA HIS A 245 14.37 -8.13 -16.34
C HIS A 245 15.37 -9.22 -16.75
N ALA A 246 16.38 -9.52 -15.92
CA ALA A 246 17.34 -10.58 -16.23
C ALA A 246 16.74 -11.98 -16.02
N ARG A 247 15.70 -12.10 -15.18
CA ARG A 247 15.06 -13.38 -14.85
C ARG A 247 13.63 -13.49 -15.38
N GLY A 248 13.04 -12.40 -15.88
CA GLY A 248 11.66 -12.36 -16.32
C GLY A 248 10.66 -12.66 -15.20
N LEU A 249 11.02 -12.37 -13.93
CA LEU A 249 10.20 -12.66 -12.77
C LEU A 249 9.88 -11.40 -11.97
N GLY A 250 8.64 -11.30 -11.50
CA GLY A 250 8.27 -10.34 -10.47
C GLY A 250 9.04 -10.63 -9.17
N ALA A 251 9.72 -9.63 -8.64
CA ALA A 251 10.45 -9.70 -7.39
C ALA A 251 10.08 -8.53 -6.48
N LEU A 252 10.35 -8.65 -5.18
CA LEU A 252 10.33 -7.49 -4.29
C LEU A 252 11.71 -6.84 -4.31
N ALA A 253 11.74 -5.52 -4.47
CA ALA A 253 12.95 -4.72 -4.38
C ALA A 253 12.85 -3.70 -3.25
N THR A 254 13.96 -3.51 -2.56
CA THR A 254 14.10 -2.44 -1.57
C THR A 254 14.58 -1.20 -2.28
N VAL A 255 13.90 -0.10 -2.04
CA VAL A 255 14.18 1.17 -2.71
C VAL A 255 14.16 2.28 -1.67
N ARG A 256 14.66 3.45 -2.06
CA ARG A 256 14.48 4.67 -1.25
C ARG A 256 13.01 5.06 -1.29
N VAL A 257 12.47 5.46 -0.13
CA VAL A 257 11.10 5.99 -0.05
C VAL A 257 10.98 7.23 -0.94
N SER A 258 9.79 7.47 -1.49
CA SER A 258 9.50 8.74 -2.16
C SER A 258 9.42 9.89 -1.15
N ARG A 259 9.51 11.12 -1.64
CA ARG A 259 9.31 12.32 -0.82
C ARG A 259 7.90 12.35 -0.21
N ALA A 260 6.88 12.09 -1.03
CA ALA A 260 5.49 11.98 -0.57
C ALA A 260 5.31 10.92 0.53
N GLY A 261 5.91 9.74 0.38
CA GLY A 261 5.87 8.70 1.42
C GLY A 261 6.58 9.14 2.70
N ALA A 262 7.75 9.76 2.60
CA ALA A 262 8.46 10.29 3.77
C ALA A 262 7.67 11.39 4.51
N GLU A 263 6.87 12.17 3.80
CA GLU A 263 6.01 13.22 4.36
C GLU A 263 4.77 12.61 5.04
N GLN A 264 4.17 11.57 4.45
CA GLN A 264 3.09 10.80 5.07
C GLN A 264 3.54 10.10 6.36
N ARG A 265 4.74 9.51 6.35
CA ARG A 265 5.38 8.90 7.53
C ARG A 265 5.62 9.93 8.61
N ALA A 266 6.22 11.07 8.27
CA ALA A 266 6.44 12.17 9.22
C ALA A 266 5.13 12.67 9.85
N GLY A 267 4.06 12.80 9.05
CA GLY A 267 2.75 13.25 9.50
C GLY A 267 2.13 12.36 10.59
N ARG A 268 2.57 11.10 10.74
CA ARG A 268 2.11 10.21 11.82
C ARG A 268 2.50 10.72 13.21
N ALA A 269 3.60 11.46 13.34
CA ALA A 269 4.02 12.08 14.59
C ALA A 269 3.14 13.29 15.00
N GLY A 270 2.44 13.90 14.04
CA GLY A 270 1.68 15.14 14.22
C GLY A 270 0.16 14.97 14.31
N ARG A 271 -0.35 13.75 14.52
CA ARG A 271 -1.80 13.48 14.50
C ARG A 271 -2.55 13.96 15.75
N GLU A 272 -1.94 13.85 16.92
CA GLU A 272 -2.60 14.15 18.20
C GLU A 272 -2.05 15.40 18.88
N ALA A 273 -0.79 15.74 18.62
CA ALA A 273 -0.08 16.87 19.18
C ALA A 273 1.27 17.07 18.45
N PRO A 274 2.03 18.17 18.70
CA PRO A 274 3.30 18.43 18.02
C PRO A 274 4.29 17.27 18.16
N GLY A 275 4.96 16.88 17.09
CA GLY A 275 5.79 15.67 17.06
C GLY A 275 7.19 15.90 16.51
N ALA A 276 7.94 14.80 16.33
CA ALA A 276 9.23 14.82 15.65
C ALA A 276 9.39 13.63 14.71
N VAL A 277 10.14 13.81 13.63
CA VAL A 277 10.58 12.74 12.74
C VAL A 277 12.10 12.70 12.67
N TYR A 278 12.68 11.55 12.97
CA TYR A 278 14.09 11.25 12.80
C TYR A 278 14.29 10.52 11.48
N ARG A 279 14.97 11.17 10.54
CA ARG A 279 15.22 10.64 9.20
C ARG A 279 16.62 10.05 9.16
N CYS A 280 16.73 8.74 8.94
CA CYS A 280 18.01 8.03 8.91
C CYS A 280 18.82 8.25 7.61
N TRP A 281 18.76 9.46 7.06
CA TRP A 281 19.49 9.89 5.86
C TRP A 281 19.78 11.39 5.92
N THR A 282 20.57 11.89 4.97
CA THR A 282 20.96 13.30 4.92
C THR A 282 19.85 14.17 4.31
N GLU A 283 19.82 15.45 4.67
CA GLU A 283 18.93 16.43 4.01
C GLU A 283 19.21 16.51 2.49
N ALA A 284 20.48 16.43 2.09
CA ALA A 284 20.88 16.41 0.68
C ALA A 284 20.29 15.21 -0.08
N ASP A 285 20.29 14.03 0.53
CA ASP A 285 19.66 12.84 -0.07
C ASP A 285 18.14 12.98 -0.14
N HIS A 286 17.52 13.67 0.81
CA HIS A 286 16.08 13.92 0.80
C HIS A 286 15.65 14.75 -0.42
N GLY A 287 16.43 15.79 -0.75
CA GLY A 287 16.18 16.62 -1.92
C GLY A 287 16.28 15.86 -3.26
N ARG A 288 16.92 14.68 -3.27
CA ARG A 288 17.09 13.81 -4.44
C ARG A 288 16.05 12.69 -4.52
N LEU A 289 15.18 12.54 -3.53
CA LEU A 289 14.13 11.52 -3.57
C LEU A 289 13.14 11.81 -4.69
N ALA A 290 12.64 10.74 -5.33
CA ALA A 290 11.52 10.87 -6.25
C ALA A 290 10.33 11.51 -5.54
N ARG A 291 9.63 12.43 -6.22
CA ARG A 291 8.51 13.16 -5.62
C ARG A 291 7.39 12.24 -5.14
N PHE A 292 7.06 11.23 -5.95
CA PHE A 292 6.01 10.24 -5.71
C PHE A 292 6.57 8.82 -5.92
N PRO A 293 5.94 7.78 -5.34
CA PRO A 293 6.29 6.41 -5.71
C PRO A 293 6.08 6.20 -7.22
N ALA A 294 6.89 5.32 -7.82
CA ALA A 294 6.66 4.95 -9.20
C ALA A 294 5.37 4.12 -9.29
N PRO A 295 4.45 4.41 -10.23
CA PRO A 295 3.24 3.62 -10.38
C PRO A 295 3.61 2.18 -10.76
N GLU A 296 2.97 1.20 -10.14
CA GLU A 296 3.36 -0.21 -10.29
C GLU A 296 3.28 -0.68 -11.74
N ILE A 297 2.36 -0.14 -12.54
CA ILE A 297 2.26 -0.44 -13.98
C ILE A 297 3.55 -0.17 -14.77
N ARG A 298 4.44 0.69 -14.25
CA ARG A 298 5.72 1.04 -14.90
C ARG A 298 6.87 0.14 -14.48
N VAL A 299 6.78 -0.53 -13.33
CA VAL A 299 7.92 -1.19 -12.68
C VAL A 299 7.68 -2.65 -12.34
N ALA A 300 6.43 -3.07 -12.19
CA ALA A 300 6.03 -4.42 -11.81
C ALA A 300 5.91 -5.36 -13.01
N ASP A 301 5.74 -6.65 -12.71
CA ASP A 301 5.44 -7.66 -13.73
C ASP A 301 4.01 -7.47 -14.22
N LEU A 302 3.83 -7.42 -15.54
CA LEU A 302 2.53 -7.14 -16.15
C LEU A 302 1.77 -8.40 -16.56
N THR A 303 2.24 -9.61 -16.23
CA THR A 303 1.61 -10.86 -16.66
C THR A 303 0.18 -10.99 -16.14
N ALA A 304 -0.03 -10.66 -14.86
CA ALA A 304 -1.37 -10.66 -14.27
C ALA A 304 -2.27 -9.59 -14.91
N PHE A 305 -1.77 -8.37 -15.07
CA PHE A 305 -2.49 -7.27 -15.73
C PHE A 305 -2.90 -7.62 -17.16
N ALA A 306 -1.96 -8.13 -17.97
CA ALA A 306 -2.20 -8.52 -19.35
C ALA A 306 -3.28 -9.62 -19.45
N LEU A 307 -3.30 -10.57 -18.50
CA LEU A 307 -4.36 -11.58 -18.46
C LEU A 307 -5.72 -10.95 -18.11
N GLN A 308 -5.77 -10.03 -17.16
CA GLN A 308 -6.99 -9.33 -16.80
C GLN A 308 -7.52 -8.51 -17.98
N ALA A 309 -6.66 -7.76 -18.67
CA ALA A 309 -7.02 -6.96 -19.84
C ALA A 309 -7.53 -7.85 -21.00
N ALA A 310 -6.87 -8.98 -21.27
CA ALA A 310 -7.33 -9.95 -22.26
C ALA A 310 -8.64 -10.66 -21.88
N CYS A 311 -8.90 -10.89 -20.59
CA CYS A 311 -10.20 -11.38 -20.11
C CYS A 311 -11.30 -10.33 -20.20
N TRP A 312 -10.96 -9.06 -20.04
CA TRP A 312 -11.87 -7.93 -20.16
C TRP A 312 -12.28 -7.67 -21.62
N GLY A 313 -11.43 -8.05 -22.58
CA GLY A 313 -11.67 -7.88 -24.01
C GLY A 313 -10.76 -6.84 -24.68
N ASP A 314 -9.81 -6.26 -23.95
CA ASP A 314 -8.82 -5.31 -24.46
C ASP A 314 -7.39 -5.84 -24.22
N PRO A 315 -6.92 -6.85 -24.99
CA PRO A 315 -5.62 -7.49 -24.76
C PRO A 315 -4.41 -6.58 -24.99
N ASP A 316 -4.60 -5.44 -25.67
CA ASP A 316 -3.57 -4.44 -25.90
C ASP A 316 -3.62 -3.31 -24.85
N ALA A 317 -4.63 -3.31 -23.97
CA ALA A 317 -4.91 -2.26 -23.00
C ALA A 317 -4.94 -0.85 -23.62
N SER A 318 -5.43 -0.76 -24.86
CA SER A 318 -5.39 0.46 -25.68
C SER A 318 -6.65 1.33 -25.53
N GLY A 319 -7.78 0.70 -25.18
CA GLY A 319 -9.04 1.35 -24.86
C GLY A 319 -9.23 1.59 -23.36
N LEU A 320 -8.42 0.96 -22.50
CA LEU A 320 -8.47 1.15 -21.05
C LEU A 320 -8.03 2.57 -20.64
N ALA A 321 -8.90 3.26 -19.89
CA ALA A 321 -8.58 4.54 -19.28
C ALA A 321 -7.61 4.35 -18.09
N LEU A 322 -6.31 4.48 -18.37
CA LEU A 322 -5.21 4.38 -17.39
C LEU A 322 -4.52 5.73 -17.21
N LEU A 323 -4.08 6.02 -15.98
CA LEU A 323 -3.27 7.23 -15.69
C LEU A 323 -1.91 7.21 -16.39
N ASP A 324 -1.32 6.02 -16.47
CA ASP A 324 -0.05 5.79 -17.15
C ASP A 324 -0.22 4.58 -18.08
N PRO A 325 0.19 4.66 -19.36
CA PRO A 325 0.14 3.51 -20.24
C PRO A 325 1.17 2.45 -19.81
N PRO A 326 0.87 1.15 -19.98
CA PRO A 326 1.81 0.08 -19.70
C PRO A 326 3.04 0.20 -20.62
N PRO A 327 4.27 0.03 -20.12
CA PRO A 327 5.46 0.01 -20.98
C PRO A 327 5.35 -1.10 -22.04
N ALA A 328 5.48 -0.74 -23.32
CA ALA A 328 5.26 -1.64 -24.44
C ALA A 328 6.09 -2.94 -24.33
N GLY A 329 7.39 -2.83 -24.04
CA GLY A 329 8.25 -4.01 -23.88
C GLY A 329 7.85 -4.92 -22.72
N ALA A 330 7.40 -4.36 -21.60
CA ALA A 330 6.93 -5.15 -20.46
C ALA A 330 5.60 -5.85 -20.76
N LEU A 331 4.68 -5.17 -21.47
CA LEU A 331 3.41 -5.75 -21.89
C LEU A 331 3.60 -6.86 -22.92
N THR A 332 4.52 -6.69 -23.88
CA THR A 332 4.89 -7.75 -24.84
C THR A 332 5.42 -8.98 -24.12
N ALA A 333 6.38 -8.82 -23.21
CA ALA A 333 6.94 -9.93 -22.44
C ALA A 333 5.86 -10.67 -21.62
N ALA A 334 4.98 -9.92 -20.95
CA ALA A 334 3.84 -10.48 -20.22
C ALA A 334 2.93 -11.34 -21.12
N ARG A 335 2.64 -10.87 -22.35
CA ARG A 335 1.80 -11.61 -23.31
C ARG A 335 2.49 -12.85 -23.86
N GLU A 336 3.80 -12.80 -24.08
CA GLU A 336 4.60 -13.97 -24.48
C GLU A 336 4.55 -15.05 -23.40
N VAL A 337 4.68 -14.66 -22.12
CA VAL A 337 4.51 -15.59 -20.98
C VAL A 337 3.12 -16.22 -20.99
N LEU A 338 2.06 -15.41 -21.18
CA LEU A 338 0.68 -15.91 -21.24
C LEU A 338 0.43 -16.87 -22.40
N ALA A 339 1.00 -16.58 -23.58
CA ALA A 339 0.93 -17.45 -24.74
C ALA A 339 1.66 -18.78 -24.48
N ALA A 340 2.86 -18.73 -23.91
CA ALA A 340 3.66 -19.90 -23.57
C ALA A 340 2.95 -20.85 -22.59
N ILE A 341 2.20 -20.31 -21.62
CA ILE A 341 1.41 -21.12 -20.66
C ILE A 341 0.00 -21.46 -21.16
N GLY A 342 -0.34 -21.12 -22.41
CA GLY A 342 -1.63 -21.35 -23.05
C GLY A 342 -2.81 -20.64 -22.38
N ALA A 343 -2.58 -19.48 -21.76
CA ALA A 343 -3.62 -18.67 -21.12
C ALA A 343 -4.39 -17.81 -22.13
N THR A 344 -3.74 -17.39 -23.21
CA THR A 344 -4.28 -16.57 -24.31
C THR A 344 -4.15 -17.28 -25.66
N GLU A 345 -4.85 -16.80 -26.68
CA GLU A 345 -4.73 -17.32 -28.05
C GLU A 345 -3.37 -16.96 -28.68
N PRO A 346 -2.78 -17.82 -29.54
CA PRO A 346 -1.67 -17.43 -30.40
C PRO A 346 -2.09 -16.24 -31.26
N GLY A 347 -1.31 -15.15 -31.25
CA GLY A 347 -1.66 -13.89 -31.92
C GLY A 347 -2.29 -12.82 -31.03
N GLY A 348 -2.37 -13.05 -29.71
CA GLY A 348 -2.77 -12.02 -28.75
C GLY A 348 -4.28 -11.81 -28.62
N GLY A 349 -5.09 -12.74 -29.15
CA GLY A 349 -6.54 -12.75 -29.00
C GLY A 349 -7.02 -12.99 -27.57
N GLY A 350 -8.33 -12.88 -27.38
CA GLY A 350 -9.02 -12.95 -26.07
C GLY A 350 -8.65 -14.17 -25.22
N ALA A 351 -8.91 -14.07 -23.91
CA ALA A 351 -8.57 -15.13 -22.98
C ALA A 351 -9.25 -16.47 -23.33
N ARG A 352 -8.49 -17.57 -23.35
CA ARG A 352 -9.03 -18.92 -23.60
C ARG A 352 -9.80 -19.44 -22.38
N GLY A 353 -10.59 -20.50 -22.54
CA GLY A 353 -11.34 -21.14 -21.43
C GLY A 353 -10.51 -21.53 -20.20
N ARG A 354 -9.17 -21.69 -20.34
CA ARG A 354 -8.23 -21.80 -19.20
C ARG A 354 -7.83 -20.44 -18.62
N GLY A 355 -7.63 -19.40 -19.43
CA GLY A 355 -7.39 -18.02 -19.01
C GLY A 355 -8.56 -17.42 -18.23
N GLY A 356 -9.80 -17.59 -18.70
CA GLY A 356 -11.00 -17.15 -17.97
C GLY A 356 -11.25 -17.89 -16.65
N ARG A 357 -10.84 -19.17 -16.54
CA ARG A 357 -10.84 -19.90 -15.26
C ARG A 357 -9.70 -19.46 -14.33
N ARG A 358 -8.58 -19.00 -14.89
CA ARG A 358 -7.38 -18.55 -14.18
C ARG A 358 -7.52 -17.12 -13.64
N SER A 359 -8.11 -16.18 -14.39
CA SER A 359 -8.43 -14.82 -13.91
C SER A 359 -9.42 -14.83 -12.74
N ARG A 360 -10.25 -15.87 -12.66
CA ARG A 360 -11.22 -16.09 -11.58
C ARG A 360 -10.64 -16.74 -10.31
N ARG A 361 -9.35 -17.12 -10.28
CA ARG A 361 -8.69 -17.73 -9.10
C ARG A 361 -7.78 -16.72 -8.38
N PRO A 362 -7.77 -16.71 -7.03
CA PRO A 362 -6.82 -15.91 -6.27
C PRO A 362 -5.48 -16.66 -6.21
N ASN A 363 -4.55 -16.37 -7.12
CA ASN A 363 -3.14 -16.69 -6.92
C ASN A 363 -2.25 -15.64 -7.57
N SER A 364 -1.16 -15.34 -6.86
CA SER A 364 0.08 -14.76 -7.39
C SER A 364 0.61 -15.67 -8.50
N TRP A 365 0.86 -15.09 -9.67
CA TRP A 365 1.59 -15.72 -10.78
C TRP A 365 3.09 -15.66 -10.50
#